data_AF-A0A6A6W8G2-F1
#
_entry.id   AF-A0A6A6W8G2-F1
#
_cell.length_a   1.000
_cell.length_b   1.000
_cell.length_c   1.000
_cell.angle_alpha   90.00
_cell.angle_beta   90.00
_cell.angle_gamma   90.00
#
_symmetry.space_group_name_H-M   'P 1'
#
loop_
_entity.id
_entity.type
_entity.pdbx_description
1 polymer ?
#
loop_
_entity_poly.entity_id
_entity_poly.type
_entity_poly.pdbx_seq_one_letter_code
_entity_poly.pdbx_strand_id
1 'polypeptide(L)'
;MSSSDPSQTTPPPEKPKYNPYRAYPPLEQVPSPKASATDLPPDYDCMPCRVMGAAAFVGLGAYTYYEGQRQITENERRIAKSASRFGVHARRSGITGISAMLVGMGLYRWVM
;
A
#
# COMPACT_ATOMS: atom_id res chain seq x y z
N MET A 1 -14.51 4.03 1.45
CA MET A 1 -14.01 3.23 0.31
C MET A 1 -12.77 3.90 -0.27
N SER A 2 -11.62 3.23 -0.26
CA SER A 2 -10.62 3.41 -1.31
C SER A 2 -11.12 2.65 -2.55
N SER A 3 -12.11 3.23 -3.22
CA SER A 3 -12.46 2.80 -4.56
C SER A 3 -11.34 3.27 -5.47
N SER A 4 -10.72 2.32 -6.16
CA SER A 4 -10.93 2.17 -7.59
C SER A 4 -11.24 3.48 -8.33
N ASP A 5 -10.23 4.13 -8.90
CA ASP A 5 -10.44 4.97 -10.08
C ASP A 5 -10.16 4.11 -11.34
N PRO A 6 -11.11 4.02 -12.29
CA PRO A 6 -11.03 3.08 -13.41
C PRO A 6 -10.15 3.61 -14.54
N SER A 7 -9.18 2.80 -14.96
CA SER A 7 -8.32 3.10 -16.12
C SER A 7 -8.94 2.60 -17.43
N GLN A 8 -9.66 3.47 -18.16
CA GLN A 8 -10.02 3.36 -19.59
C GLN A 8 -10.50 4.72 -20.15
N THR A 9 -10.45 5.09 -21.45
CA THR A 9 -9.66 4.65 -22.62
C THR A 9 -9.90 5.66 -23.77
N THR A 10 -8.86 6.20 -24.42
CA THR A 10 -8.72 6.34 -25.91
C THR A 10 -7.36 6.98 -26.29
N PRO A 11 -6.79 6.72 -27.49
CA PRO A 11 -5.33 6.76 -27.68
C PRO A 11 -4.78 7.87 -28.61
N PRO A 12 -3.66 8.53 -28.24
CA PRO A 12 -2.74 9.24 -29.13
C PRO A 12 -1.42 8.43 -29.35
N PRO A 13 -0.56 8.78 -30.33
CA PRO A 13 0.08 7.80 -31.23
C PRO A 13 1.07 6.80 -30.61
N GLU A 14 1.08 5.60 -31.20
CA GLU A 14 1.85 4.43 -30.76
C GLU A 14 3.37 4.63 -30.93
N LYS A 15 4.00 5.22 -29.91
CA LYS A 15 5.44 5.12 -29.69
C LYS A 15 5.81 3.67 -29.31
N PRO A 16 6.98 3.15 -29.73
CA PRO A 16 7.34 1.75 -29.52
C PRO A 16 7.23 1.38 -28.05
N LYS A 17 6.35 0.42 -27.74
CA LYS A 17 6.04 0.02 -26.36
C LYS A 17 7.25 -0.62 -25.70
N TYR A 18 8.02 0.18 -24.98
CA TYR A 18 8.95 -0.31 -23.97
C TYR A 18 8.16 -1.16 -22.98
N ASN A 19 8.33 -2.48 -23.06
CA ASN A 19 7.67 -3.44 -22.20
C ASN A 19 8.69 -3.95 -21.16
N PRO A 20 8.73 -3.36 -19.94
CA PRO A 20 9.64 -3.80 -18.89
C PRO A 20 9.34 -5.23 -18.40
N TYR A 21 8.17 -5.78 -18.74
CA TYR A 21 7.74 -7.11 -18.30
C TYR A 21 8.28 -8.28 -19.14
N ARG A 22 9.02 -8.00 -20.23
CA ARG A 22 9.57 -9.06 -21.10
C ARG A 22 10.89 -9.67 -20.61
N ALA A 23 11.45 -9.16 -19.51
CA ALA A 23 12.75 -9.58 -18.96
C ALA A 23 12.65 -10.22 -17.55
N TYR A 24 11.45 -10.48 -17.03
CA TYR A 24 11.33 -11.22 -15.77
C TYR A 24 11.60 -12.72 -15.99
N PRO A 25 12.46 -13.35 -15.17
CA PRO A 25 12.66 -14.80 -15.22
C PRO A 25 11.38 -15.54 -14.80
N PRO A 26 11.24 -16.83 -15.14
CA PRO A 26 10.15 -17.66 -14.63
C PRO A 26 10.05 -17.59 -13.10
N LEU A 27 8.82 -17.59 -12.57
CA LEU A 27 8.52 -17.43 -11.13
C LEU A 27 9.18 -18.50 -10.23
N GLU A 28 9.65 -19.58 -10.84
CA GLU A 28 10.44 -20.66 -10.23
C GLU A 28 11.78 -20.20 -9.65
N GLN A 29 12.37 -19.15 -10.23
CA GLN A 29 13.78 -18.77 -10.01
C GLN A 29 13.95 -17.46 -9.23
N VAL A 30 12.86 -16.84 -8.81
CA VAL A 30 12.92 -15.79 -7.78
C VAL A 30 13.42 -16.46 -6.50
N PRO A 31 14.57 -16.06 -5.90
CA PRO A 31 15.02 -16.63 -4.65
C PRO A 31 13.97 -16.35 -3.59
N SER A 32 13.16 -17.37 -3.33
CA SER A 32 12.05 -17.26 -2.41
C SER A 32 12.64 -16.92 -1.03
N PRO A 33 12.16 -15.88 -0.32
CA PRO A 33 12.75 -15.39 0.93
C PRO A 33 12.52 -16.34 2.13
N LYS A 34 12.41 -17.63 1.85
CA LYS A 34 12.47 -18.77 2.77
C LYS A 34 13.92 -19.27 2.89
N ALA A 35 14.82 -18.35 3.25
CA ALA A 35 15.76 -18.73 4.29
C ALA A 35 14.91 -18.91 5.54
N SER A 36 14.58 -20.15 5.87
CA SER A 36 13.92 -20.50 7.12
C SER A 36 14.70 -19.84 8.25
N ALA A 37 14.02 -19.25 9.25
CA ALA A 37 14.71 -18.72 10.42
C ALA A 37 15.57 -19.80 11.14
N THR A 38 15.30 -21.08 10.84
CA THR A 38 16.04 -22.29 11.20
C THR A 38 17.45 -22.42 10.62
N ASP A 39 17.78 -21.77 9.50
CA ASP A 39 19.07 -21.91 8.80
C ASP A 39 20.09 -20.81 9.17
N LEU A 40 19.68 -19.83 9.97
CA LEU A 40 20.54 -18.75 10.44
C LEU A 40 21.30 -19.20 11.71
N PRO A 41 22.56 -18.77 11.91
CA PRO A 41 23.29 -19.09 13.14
C PRO A 41 22.55 -18.54 14.38
N PRO A 42 22.73 -19.12 15.58
CA PRO A 42 21.99 -18.73 16.78
C PRO A 42 22.20 -17.26 17.19
N ASP A 43 23.28 -16.64 16.71
CA ASP A 43 23.62 -15.23 16.94
C ASP A 43 22.95 -14.27 15.93
N TYR A 44 22.16 -14.78 14.99
CA TYR A 44 21.52 -13.97 13.95
C TYR A 44 20.23 -13.33 14.49
N ASP A 45 20.38 -12.14 15.08
CA ASP A 45 19.25 -11.34 15.55
C ASP A 45 18.18 -11.21 14.46
N CYS A 46 16.94 -11.57 14.81
CA CYS A 46 15.76 -11.34 13.96
C CYS A 46 15.26 -9.87 14.01
N MET A 47 15.95 -9.02 14.77
CA MET A 47 15.70 -7.58 14.90
C MET A 47 15.55 -6.85 13.54
N PRO A 48 16.48 -6.94 12.56
CA PRO A 48 16.32 -6.31 11.26
C PRO A 48 15.06 -6.79 10.52
N CYS A 49 14.70 -8.07 10.60
CA CYS A 49 13.48 -8.60 9.99
C CYS A 49 12.20 -8.03 10.63
N ARG A 50 12.19 -7.88 11.96
CA ARG A 50 11.08 -7.23 12.69
C ARG A 50 10.98 -5.75 12.36
N VAL A 51 12.09 -5.02 12.40
CA VAL A 51 12.16 -3.57 12.11
C VAL A 51 11.75 -3.29 10.66
N MET A 52 12.26 -4.02 9.67
CA MET A 52 11.87 -3.85 8.27
C MET A 52 10.38 -4.16 8.05
N GLY A 53 9.87 -5.22 8.69
CA GLY A 53 8.45 -5.57 8.65
C GLY A 53 7.55 -4.48 9.26
N ALA A 54 7.90 -3.98 10.45
CA ALA A 54 7.17 -2.92 11.13
C ALA A 54 7.22 -1.60 10.34
N ALA A 55 8.41 -1.19 9.88
CA ALA A 55 8.61 0.03 9.10
C ALA A 55 7.80 0.02 7.79
N ALA A 56 7.73 -1.12 7.09
CA ALA A 56 6.93 -1.24 5.87
C ALA A 56 5.43 -1.06 6.14
N PHE A 57 4.87 -1.72 7.15
CA PHE A 57 3.43 -1.60 7.47
C PHE A 57 3.06 -0.22 8.03
N VAL A 58 3.88 0.34 8.93
CA VAL A 58 3.67 1.68 9.49
C VAL A 58 3.79 2.75 8.42
N GLY A 59 4.83 2.67 7.56
CA GLY A 59 5.02 3.59 6.43
C GLY A 59 3.88 3.56 5.44
N LEU A 60 3.39 2.37 5.06
CA LEU A 60 2.25 2.24 4.14
C LEU A 60 0.95 2.75 4.76
N GLY A 61 0.73 2.50 6.07
CA GLY A 61 -0.41 3.03 6.81
C GLY A 61 -0.41 4.56 6.89
N ALA A 62 0.74 5.17 7.20
CA ALA A 62 0.92 6.61 7.26
C ALA A 62 0.74 7.28 5.87
N TYR A 63 1.33 6.69 4.83
CA TYR A 63 1.16 7.16 3.44
C TYR A 63 -0.31 7.10 2.99
N THR A 64 -0.99 5.98 3.25
CA THR A 64 -2.42 5.81 2.94
C THR A 64 -3.28 6.86 3.63
N TYR A 65 -2.96 7.23 4.87
CA TYR A 65 -3.66 8.29 5.59
C TYR A 65 -3.42 9.68 4.97
N TYR A 66 -2.18 10.00 4.60
CA TYR A 66 -1.83 11.29 4.02
C TYR A 66 -2.46 11.51 2.63
N GLU A 67 -2.28 10.57 1.70
CA GLU A 67 -2.86 10.62 0.35
C GLU A 67 -4.39 10.58 0.38
N GLY A 68 -4.96 9.84 1.34
CA GLY A 68 -6.41 9.76 1.53
C GLY A 68 -7.05 11.08 1.97
N GLN A 69 -6.33 11.94 2.71
CA GLN A 69 -6.83 13.27 3.10
C GLN A 69 -6.71 14.26 1.95
N ARG A 70 -5.59 14.25 1.20
CA ARG A 70 -5.37 15.17 0.07
C ARG A 70 -6.42 15.02 -1.04
N GLN A 71 -6.74 13.77 -1.41
CA GLN A 71 -7.78 13.48 -2.40
C GLN A 71 -9.17 13.92 -1.97
N ILE A 72 -9.47 13.99 -0.67
CA ILE A 72 -10.75 14.50 -0.17
C ILE A 72 -10.82 16.02 -0.39
N THR A 73 -9.80 16.79 0.00
CA THR A 73 -9.81 18.26 -0.15
C THR A 73 -9.85 18.73 -1.61
N GLU A 74 -9.22 18.00 -2.54
CA GLU A 74 -9.34 18.31 -3.97
C GLU A 74 -10.73 17.95 -4.52
N ASN A 75 -11.30 16.81 -4.11
CA ASN A 75 -12.64 16.41 -4.55
C ASN A 75 -13.77 17.11 -3.77
N GLU A 76 -13.52 17.78 -2.64
CA GLU A 76 -14.50 18.59 -1.90
C GLU A 76 -15.11 19.67 -2.81
N ARG A 77 -14.34 20.25 -3.73
CA ARG A 77 -14.84 21.21 -4.74
C ARG A 77 -15.80 20.57 -5.74
N ARG A 78 -15.67 19.26 -6.02
CA ARG A 78 -16.56 18.48 -6.89
C ARG A 78 -17.77 17.95 -6.11
N ILE A 79 -17.58 17.57 -4.84
CA ILE A 79 -18.60 16.98 -3.96
C ILE A 79 -19.48 18.05 -3.30
N ALA A 80 -19.01 19.30 -3.16
CA ALA A 80 -19.84 20.44 -2.74
C ALA A 80 -21.01 20.70 -3.71
N LYS A 81 -20.87 20.35 -5.00
CA LYS A 81 -21.98 20.34 -5.96
C LYS A 81 -22.96 19.17 -5.78
N SER A 82 -22.63 18.15 -4.98
CA SER A 82 -23.41 16.92 -4.84
C SER A 82 -23.84 16.62 -3.39
N ALA A 83 -24.22 17.67 -2.64
CA ALA A 83 -25.10 17.71 -1.44
C ALA A 83 -24.89 16.74 -0.25
N SER A 84 -24.04 15.71 -0.32
CA SER A 84 -23.98 14.62 0.67
C SER A 84 -22.70 14.66 1.50
N ARG A 85 -22.79 15.30 2.67
CA ARG A 85 -21.76 15.24 3.74
C ARG A 85 -21.45 13.80 4.17
N PHE A 86 -22.45 12.92 4.11
CA PHE A 86 -22.36 11.53 4.58
C PHE A 86 -21.41 10.68 3.73
N GLY A 87 -21.38 10.90 2.41
CA GLY A 87 -20.47 10.21 1.49
C GLY A 87 -18.99 10.53 1.75
N VAL A 88 -18.68 11.73 2.23
CA VAL A 88 -17.31 12.13 2.60
C VAL A 88 -16.86 11.40 3.87
N HIS A 89 -17.72 11.32 4.88
CA HIS A 89 -17.42 10.60 6.13
C HIS A 89 -17.22 9.10 5.90
N ALA A 90 -18.03 8.43 5.07
CA ALA A 90 -17.86 7.01 4.73
C ALA A 90 -16.59 6.70 3.93
N ARG A 91 -16.04 7.69 3.20
CA ARG A 91 -14.72 7.57 2.56
C ARG A 91 -13.61 7.69 3.61
N ARG A 92 -13.68 8.72 4.45
CA ARG A 92 -12.70 9.01 5.51
C ARG A 92 -12.58 7.87 6.54
N SER A 93 -13.71 7.32 7.00
CA SER A 93 -13.73 6.21 7.98
C SER A 93 -13.04 4.94 7.45
N GLY A 94 -13.23 4.61 6.16
CA GLY A 94 -12.55 3.48 5.52
C GLY A 94 -11.03 3.67 5.42
N ILE A 95 -10.57 4.88 5.10
CA ILE A 95 -9.14 5.21 5.05
C ILE A 95 -8.51 5.09 6.45
N THR A 96 -9.15 5.67 7.48
CA THR A 96 -8.69 5.53 8.88
C THR A 96 -8.67 4.08 9.36
N GLY A 97 -9.66 3.27 8.98
CA GLY A 97 -9.74 1.86 9.36
C GLY A 97 -8.59 1.04 8.78
N ILE A 98 -8.30 1.22 7.48
CA ILE A 98 -7.19 0.56 6.81
C ILE A 98 -5.85 1.01 7.41
N SER A 99 -5.61 2.32 7.56
CA SER A 99 -4.35 2.82 8.13
C SER A 99 -4.13 2.34 9.58
N ALA A 100 -5.19 2.30 10.40
CA ALA A 100 -5.11 1.79 11.76
C ALA A 100 -4.80 0.28 11.81
N MET A 101 -5.40 -0.51 10.92
CA MET A 101 -5.09 -1.95 10.77
C MET A 101 -3.63 -2.19 10.42
N LEU A 102 -3.08 -1.46 9.43
CA LEU A 102 -1.69 -1.62 9.02
C LEU A 102 -0.70 -1.20 10.11
N VAL A 103 -0.90 -0.03 10.73
CA VAL A 103 -0.03 0.44 11.82
C VAL A 103 -0.12 -0.50 13.03
N GLY A 104 -1.32 -0.97 13.37
CA GLY A 104 -1.54 -1.93 14.46
C GLY A 104 -0.80 -3.24 14.25
N MET A 105 -0.87 -3.84 13.05
CA MET A 105 -0.13 -5.06 12.72
C MET A 105 1.39 -4.84 12.70
N GLY A 106 1.86 -3.67 12.22
CA GLY A 106 3.27 -3.31 12.24
C GLY A 106 3.84 -3.23 13.66
N LEU A 107 3.13 -2.58 14.57
CA LEU A 107 3.54 -2.46 15.98
C LEU A 107 3.44 -3.80 16.73
N TYR A 108 2.36 -4.57 16.50
CA TYR A 108 2.19 -5.90 17.08
C TYR A 108 3.37 -6.83 16.75
N ARG A 109 3.85 -6.80 15.50
CA ARG A 109 4.96 -7.64 15.02
C ARG A 109 6.36 -7.13 15.37
N TRP A 110 6.46 -5.95 15.98
CA TRP A 110 7.69 -5.50 16.65
C TRP A 110 7.72 -6.05 18.08
N VAL A 111 6.62 -5.85 18.82
CA VAL A 111 6.51 -6.17 20.26
C VAL A 111 6.46 -7.67 20.54
N MET A 112 5.81 -8.47 19.67
CA MET A 112 5.72 -9.94 19.80
C MET A 112 6.80 -10.65 18.99
#